data_AF-A0A965F7I5-F1
#
_entry.id   AF-A0A965F7I5-F1
#
_cell.length_a   1.000
_cell.length_b   1.000
_cell.length_c   1.000
_cell.angle_alpha   90.00
_cell.angle_beta   90.00
_cell.angle_gamma   90.00
#
_symmetry.space_group_name_H-M   'P 1'
#
loop_
_entity.id
_entity.type
_entity.pdbx_description
1 polymer ?
#
loop_
_entity_poly.entity_id
_entity_poly.type
_entity_poly.pdbx_seq_one_letter_code
_entity_poly.pdbx_strand_id
1 'polypeptide(L)'
;MKTVAFISSVCLFFCGSVLSQTSISGVWLLNGPGTESAIQLTPLGEQIRTDYDLLVDDPSLSCTPASVSRIWANPNSRIKITEQADAIEISYELFDLRRHIPLGDDSVLSDSPSTRNLSGTLFAEMGSSFAFYEGTTLIIESRNHAPGYIRTSRGIPQSPNTVAIEEIEVRDGELHITHTYRDESLFEVPLVLEYSFRRIEAEDVDIYSCTDADYDWFLELNNKSDSK
;
A
#
# COMPACT_ATOMS: atom_id res chain seq x y z
N MET A 1 -29.95 53.10 49.75
CA MET A 1 -29.05 52.97 48.58
C MET A 1 -29.06 51.50 48.16
N LYS A 2 -29.37 51.25 46.89
CA LYS A 2 -29.55 49.93 46.28
C LYS A 2 -28.20 49.45 45.75
N THR A 3 -27.85 48.18 45.97
CA THR A 3 -26.76 47.53 45.25
C THR A 3 -27.28 46.21 44.71
N VAL A 4 -27.56 46.18 43.40
CA VAL A 4 -27.92 44.98 42.65
C VAL A 4 -26.64 44.46 42.01
N ALA A 5 -26.23 43.26 42.35
CA ALA A 5 -25.11 42.58 41.71
C ALA A 5 -25.65 41.73 40.55
N PHE A 6 -25.30 42.10 39.32
CA PHE A 6 -25.53 41.29 38.11
C PHE A 6 -24.36 40.31 37.96
N ILE A 7 -24.64 39.01 38.08
CA ILE A 7 -23.68 37.96 37.71
C ILE A 7 -24.00 37.58 36.26
N SER A 8 -23.12 37.99 35.35
CA SER A 8 -23.21 37.65 33.93
C SER A 8 -22.60 36.27 33.72
N SER A 9 -23.44 35.26 33.48
CA SER A 9 -23.00 33.91 33.10
C SER A 9 -22.61 33.91 31.63
N VAL A 10 -21.32 33.79 31.34
CA VAL A 10 -20.80 33.64 29.97
C VAL A 10 -20.72 32.15 29.67
N CYS A 11 -21.72 31.61 28.97
CA CYS A 11 -21.62 30.29 28.35
C CYS A 11 -20.73 30.39 27.11
N LEU A 12 -19.47 29.96 27.24
CA LEU A 12 -18.61 29.69 26.09
C LEU A 12 -19.06 28.39 25.43
N PHE A 13 -19.88 28.50 24.38
CA PHE A 13 -20.12 27.42 23.44
C PHE A 13 -18.84 27.20 22.61
N PHE A 14 -18.01 26.26 23.03
CA PHE A 14 -17.02 25.66 22.14
C PHE A 14 -17.77 24.77 21.14
N CYS A 15 -18.11 25.32 19.97
CA CYS A 15 -18.36 24.51 18.78
C CYS A 15 -17.03 23.89 18.36
N GLY A 16 -16.69 22.73 18.93
CA GLY A 16 -15.69 21.86 18.35
C GLY A 16 -16.23 21.38 17.01
N SER A 17 -15.63 21.85 15.92
CA SER A 17 -15.83 21.27 14.60
C SER A 17 -15.30 19.83 14.65
N VAL A 18 -16.19 18.87 14.91
CA VAL A 18 -15.89 17.46 14.68
C VAL A 18 -15.83 17.32 13.17
N LEU A 19 -14.64 17.45 12.59
CA LEU A 19 -14.39 16.91 11.26
C LEU A 19 -14.65 15.41 11.39
N SER A 20 -15.74 14.94 10.80
CA SER A 20 -15.99 13.53 10.63
C SER A 20 -14.91 13.00 9.71
N GLN A 21 -13.81 12.50 10.28
CA GLN A 21 -12.79 11.78 9.53
C GLN A 21 -13.52 10.65 8.81
N THR A 22 -13.48 10.66 7.48
CA THR A 22 -14.02 9.52 6.74
C THR A 22 -13.02 8.39 6.95
N SER A 23 -13.43 7.40 7.74
CA SER A 23 -12.58 6.27 8.10
C SER A 23 -12.09 5.56 6.83
N ILE A 24 -10.79 5.25 6.82
CA ILE A 24 -10.17 4.46 5.76
C ILE A 24 -10.60 2.98 5.84
N SER A 25 -11.15 2.56 6.97
CA SER A 25 -11.64 1.18 7.17
C SER A 25 -12.74 0.82 6.18
N GLY A 26 -12.71 -0.41 5.68
CA GLY A 26 -13.68 -0.98 4.74
C GLY A 26 -13.01 -1.76 3.62
N VAL A 27 -13.83 -2.17 2.64
CA VAL A 27 -13.37 -2.93 1.48
C VAL A 27 -13.33 -2.05 0.24
N TRP A 28 -12.21 -2.08 -0.45
CA TRP A 28 -11.83 -1.20 -1.52
C TRP A 28 -11.49 -2.02 -2.78
N LEU A 29 -11.82 -1.44 -3.93
CA LEU A 29 -11.48 -2.00 -5.23
C LEU A 29 -10.85 -0.91 -6.09
N LEU A 30 -9.76 -1.26 -6.80
CA LEU A 30 -9.05 -0.33 -7.67
C LEU A 30 -10.02 0.32 -8.66
N ASN A 31 -9.98 1.66 -8.73
CA ASN A 31 -10.84 2.49 -9.56
C ASN A 31 -10.01 3.13 -10.68
N GLY A 32 -9.86 2.40 -11.79
CA GLY A 32 -9.13 2.85 -12.97
C GLY A 32 -7.62 2.57 -12.92
N PRO A 33 -6.89 2.98 -13.96
CA PRO A 33 -5.43 2.90 -13.96
C PRO A 33 -4.85 3.92 -12.97
N GLY A 34 -3.76 3.55 -12.31
CA GLY A 34 -2.96 4.51 -11.55
C GLY A 34 -2.15 5.46 -12.44
N THR A 35 -1.52 6.44 -11.81
CA THR A 35 -0.51 7.30 -12.44
C THR A 35 0.89 6.86 -12.01
N GLU A 36 1.89 7.30 -12.76
CA GLU A 36 3.29 7.08 -12.42
C GLU A 36 4.14 8.28 -12.86
N SER A 37 5.10 8.67 -12.02
CA SER A 37 6.08 9.69 -12.36
C SER A 37 7.02 9.25 -13.48
N ALA A 38 7.79 10.18 -14.04
CA ALA A 38 8.90 9.79 -14.90
C ALA A 38 9.89 8.89 -14.12
N ILE A 39 10.25 7.76 -14.71
CA ILE A 39 11.28 6.87 -14.16
C ILE A 39 12.64 7.43 -14.56
N GLN A 40 13.44 7.80 -13.56
CA GLN A 40 14.81 8.26 -13.75
C GLN A 40 15.72 7.41 -12.85
N LEU A 41 16.39 6.44 -13.46
CA LEU A 41 17.25 5.49 -12.77
C LEU A 41 18.70 5.96 -12.82
N THR A 42 19.44 5.64 -11.75
CA THR A 42 20.91 5.77 -11.76
C THR A 42 21.51 4.74 -12.72
N PRO A 43 22.83 4.80 -13.02
CA PRO A 43 23.49 3.74 -13.79
C PRO A 43 23.34 2.34 -13.19
N LEU A 44 23.31 2.21 -11.85
CA LEU A 44 23.08 0.93 -11.19
C LEU A 44 21.63 0.46 -11.38
N GLY A 45 20.65 1.35 -11.19
CA GLY A 45 19.24 1.02 -11.42
C GLY A 45 18.98 0.59 -12.87
N GLU A 46 19.59 1.28 -13.84
CA GLU A 46 19.51 0.94 -15.25
C GLU A 46 20.13 -0.42 -15.58
N GLN A 47 21.25 -0.75 -14.96
CA GLN A 47 21.88 -2.05 -15.12
C GLN A 47 20.95 -3.16 -14.64
N ILE A 48 20.42 -3.06 -13.42
CA ILE A 48 19.51 -4.07 -12.85
C ILE A 48 18.25 -4.21 -13.73
N ARG A 49 17.68 -3.09 -14.21
CA ARG A 49 16.53 -3.12 -15.11
C ARG A 49 16.85 -3.82 -16.44
N THR A 50 18.04 -3.61 -16.99
CA THR A 50 18.45 -4.22 -18.27
C THR A 50 18.68 -5.71 -18.15
N ASP A 51 19.16 -6.15 -16.99
CA ASP A 51 19.42 -7.56 -16.70
C ASP A 51 18.14 -8.36 -16.36
N TYR A 52 17.01 -7.68 -16.13
CA TYR A 52 15.73 -8.28 -15.77
C TYR A 52 15.08 -9.06 -16.92
N ASP A 53 14.71 -10.31 -16.66
CA ASP A 53 13.86 -11.12 -17.54
C ASP A 53 12.49 -11.35 -16.89
N LEU A 54 11.45 -10.75 -17.46
CA LEU A 54 10.06 -10.87 -16.98
C LEU A 54 9.59 -12.33 -16.83
N LEU A 55 10.10 -13.24 -17.67
CA LEU A 55 9.63 -14.62 -17.71
C LEU A 55 10.26 -15.50 -16.64
N VAL A 56 11.30 -15.00 -15.98
CA VAL A 56 12.08 -15.76 -14.99
C VAL A 56 12.09 -15.04 -13.64
N ASP A 57 12.20 -13.72 -13.66
CA ASP A 57 12.48 -12.90 -12.50
C ASP A 57 11.24 -12.25 -11.88
N ASP A 58 10.04 -12.40 -12.48
CA ASP A 58 8.80 -11.90 -11.87
C ASP A 58 8.40 -12.78 -10.66
N PRO A 59 8.42 -12.24 -9.42
CA PRO A 59 8.06 -13.02 -8.22
C PRO A 59 6.63 -13.56 -8.23
N SER A 60 5.74 -12.94 -9.02
CA SER A 60 4.35 -13.40 -9.14
C SER A 60 4.24 -14.78 -9.81
N LEU A 61 5.26 -15.22 -10.56
CA LEU A 61 5.41 -16.59 -11.07
C LEU A 61 5.68 -17.62 -9.97
N SER A 62 5.69 -17.23 -8.71
CA SER A 62 5.82 -18.13 -7.57
C SER A 62 4.95 -17.66 -6.40
N CYS A 63 3.79 -17.06 -6.71
CA CYS A 63 2.84 -16.56 -5.70
C CYS A 63 3.45 -15.59 -4.69
N THR A 64 4.52 -14.89 -5.07
CA THR A 64 5.26 -13.97 -4.21
C THR A 64 4.90 -12.53 -4.60
N PRO A 65 4.51 -11.67 -3.64
CA PRO A 65 4.28 -10.26 -3.92
C PRO A 65 5.58 -9.58 -4.36
N ALA A 66 5.59 -8.94 -5.52
CA ALA A 66 6.80 -8.26 -5.98
C ALA A 66 7.13 -7.01 -5.16
N SER A 67 6.10 -6.23 -4.79
CA SER A 67 6.24 -5.01 -4.01
C SER A 67 4.88 -4.56 -3.46
N VAL A 68 4.91 -3.63 -2.49
CA VAL A 68 3.71 -3.03 -1.91
C VAL A 68 2.78 -2.43 -2.98
N SER A 69 3.31 -1.54 -3.83
CA SER A 69 2.52 -0.90 -4.88
C SER A 69 2.01 -1.87 -5.95
N ARG A 70 2.69 -3.00 -6.20
CA ARG A 70 2.21 -4.02 -7.15
C ARG A 70 0.96 -4.74 -6.62
N ILE A 71 0.87 -4.95 -5.31
CA ILE A 71 -0.29 -5.56 -4.67
C ILE A 71 -1.48 -4.61 -4.67
N TRP A 72 -1.28 -3.31 -4.38
CA TRP A 72 -2.33 -2.30 -4.51
C TRP A 72 -2.85 -2.15 -5.95
N ALA A 73 -1.96 -2.25 -6.94
CA ALA A 73 -2.29 -2.02 -8.34
C ALA A 73 -2.96 -3.20 -9.05
N ASN A 74 -3.36 -4.27 -8.36
CA ASN A 74 -3.96 -5.42 -9.02
C ASN A 74 -5.44 -5.16 -9.37
N PRO A 75 -5.83 -5.17 -10.66
CA PRO A 75 -7.22 -4.98 -11.03
C PRO A 75 -8.11 -6.08 -10.47
N ASN A 76 -9.33 -5.71 -10.09
CA ASN A 76 -10.37 -6.62 -9.59
C ASN A 76 -10.07 -7.39 -8.29
N SER A 77 -8.94 -7.15 -7.62
CA SER A 77 -8.69 -7.71 -6.28
C SER A 77 -9.18 -6.78 -5.20
N ARG A 78 -9.92 -7.33 -4.23
CA ARG A 78 -10.40 -6.61 -3.06
C ARG A 78 -9.26 -6.37 -2.07
N ILE A 79 -9.34 -5.23 -1.39
CA ILE A 79 -8.44 -4.87 -0.30
C ILE A 79 -9.29 -4.42 0.87
N LYS A 80 -9.10 -5.03 2.03
CA LYS A 80 -9.78 -4.65 3.27
C LYS A 80 -8.81 -3.95 4.19
N ILE A 81 -9.18 -2.77 4.65
CA ILE A 81 -8.47 -2.03 5.69
C ILE A 81 -9.29 -2.09 6.96
N THR A 82 -8.65 -2.39 8.08
CA THR A 82 -9.25 -2.30 9.42
C THR A 82 -8.34 -1.50 10.33
N GLU A 83 -8.86 -0.39 10.86
CA GLU A 83 -8.19 0.40 11.88
C GLU A 83 -8.41 -0.23 13.26
N GLN A 84 -7.32 -0.47 13.98
CA GLN A 84 -7.33 -0.86 15.40
C GLN A 84 -6.77 0.28 16.26
N ALA A 85 -6.76 0.09 17.57
CA ALA A 85 -6.27 1.11 18.50
C ALA A 85 -4.76 1.36 18.37
N ASP A 86 -3.98 0.33 18.02
CA ASP A 86 -2.52 0.32 18.02
C ASP A 86 -1.92 -0.19 16.70
N ALA A 87 -2.76 -0.48 15.69
CA ALA A 87 -2.30 -0.99 14.41
C ALA A 87 -3.29 -0.72 13.27
N ILE A 88 -2.79 -0.83 12.04
CA ILE A 88 -3.58 -0.94 10.82
C ILE A 88 -3.43 -2.38 10.29
N GLU A 89 -4.55 -3.03 10.01
CA GLU A 89 -4.58 -4.32 9.33
C GLU A 89 -5.02 -4.13 7.89
N ILE A 90 -4.25 -4.70 6.96
CA ILE A 90 -4.61 -4.72 5.55
C ILE A 90 -4.63 -6.15 5.07
N SER A 91 -5.80 -6.60 4.61
CA SER A 91 -5.99 -7.87 3.93
C SER A 91 -6.05 -7.63 2.44
N TYR A 92 -5.20 -8.32 1.69
CA TYR A 92 -5.22 -8.31 0.23
C TYR A 92 -5.77 -9.65 -0.25
N GLU A 93 -6.68 -9.61 -1.22
CA GLU A 93 -7.15 -10.81 -1.91
C GLU A 93 -6.00 -11.49 -2.66
N LEU A 94 -5.25 -10.73 -3.47
CA LEU A 94 -4.14 -11.27 -4.24
C LEU A 94 -3.10 -11.94 -3.32
N PHE A 95 -2.80 -13.21 -3.61
CA PHE A 95 -1.88 -14.07 -2.86
C PHE A 95 -2.23 -14.26 -1.38
N ASP A 96 -3.48 -13.96 -0.99
CA ASP A 96 -3.98 -14.16 0.36
C ASP A 96 -3.16 -13.45 1.46
N LEU A 97 -2.67 -12.25 1.17
CA LEU A 97 -1.76 -11.52 2.04
C LEU A 97 -2.48 -10.83 3.19
N ARG A 98 -1.84 -10.81 4.35
CA ARG A 98 -2.26 -10.15 5.59
C ARG A 98 -1.08 -9.33 6.09
N ARG A 99 -1.28 -8.02 6.16
CA ARG A 99 -0.27 -7.06 6.59
C ARG A 99 -0.70 -6.39 7.87
N HIS A 100 0.11 -6.59 8.91
CA HIS A 100 -0.06 -5.98 10.21
C HIS A 100 0.95 -4.83 10.37
N ILE A 101 0.45 -3.63 10.66
CA ILE A 101 1.26 -2.41 10.67
C ILE A 101 1.07 -1.71 12.02
N PRO A 102 2.03 -1.77 12.94
CA PRO A 102 1.93 -1.08 14.22
C PRO A 102 1.86 0.44 14.03
N LEU A 103 1.03 1.11 14.84
CA LEU A 103 0.97 2.56 14.93
C LEU A 103 2.09 3.07 15.86
N GLY A 104 2.87 4.04 15.38
CA GLY A 104 4.02 4.59 16.09
C GLY A 104 4.96 5.35 15.17
N ASP A 105 6.13 5.68 15.70
CA ASP A 105 7.26 6.20 14.92
C ASP A 105 8.21 5.05 14.51
N ASP A 106 9.38 5.38 14.00
CA ASP A 106 10.36 4.38 13.56
C ASP A 106 10.87 3.47 14.69
N SER A 107 10.63 3.81 15.96
CA SER A 107 10.99 2.97 17.09
C SER A 107 10.16 1.67 17.19
N VAL A 108 8.99 1.61 16.55
CA VAL A 108 8.15 0.38 16.53
C VAL A 108 8.45 -0.52 15.34
N LEU A 109 9.35 -0.11 14.43
CA LEU A 109 9.75 -0.89 13.28
C LEU A 109 10.49 -2.17 13.73
N SER A 110 10.01 -3.32 13.26
CA SER A 110 10.66 -4.62 13.50
C SER A 110 11.51 -5.05 12.31
N ASP A 111 12.50 -5.92 12.54
CA ASP A 111 13.28 -6.54 11.45
C ASP A 111 12.48 -7.60 10.67
N SER A 112 11.36 -8.08 11.22
CA SER A 112 10.51 -9.07 10.54
C SER A 112 9.58 -8.38 9.54
N PRO A 113 9.33 -8.98 8.36
CA PRO A 113 8.36 -8.43 7.41
C PRO A 113 6.96 -8.29 8.02
N SER A 114 6.27 -7.20 7.67
CA SER A 114 4.91 -6.94 8.17
C SER A 114 3.84 -7.76 7.47
N THR A 115 4.17 -8.39 6.35
CA THR A 115 3.22 -9.10 5.48
C THR A 115 3.46 -10.60 5.49
N ARG A 116 2.37 -11.37 5.63
CA ARG A 116 2.36 -12.83 5.50
C ARG A 116 1.15 -13.33 4.72
N ASN A 117 1.20 -14.54 4.17
CA ASN A 117 -0.01 -15.19 3.64
C ASN A 117 -0.78 -15.95 4.75
N LEU A 118 -1.87 -16.62 4.38
CA LEU A 118 -2.68 -17.44 5.29
C LEU A 118 -1.95 -18.66 5.88
N SER A 119 -0.88 -19.16 5.24
CA SER A 119 -0.04 -20.23 5.81
C SER A 119 1.05 -19.71 6.76
N GLY A 120 1.15 -18.38 6.95
CA GLY A 120 2.13 -17.75 7.83
C GLY A 120 3.49 -17.49 7.18
N THR A 121 3.64 -17.70 5.87
CA THR A 121 4.87 -17.36 5.14
C THR A 121 5.03 -15.84 5.11
N LEU A 122 6.18 -15.33 5.57
CA LEU A 122 6.53 -13.91 5.57
C LEU A 122 7.12 -13.50 4.21
N PHE A 123 6.84 -12.27 3.76
CA PHE A 123 7.30 -11.75 2.47
C PHE A 123 8.14 -10.48 2.64
N ALA A 124 9.45 -10.62 2.54
CA ALA A 124 10.40 -9.52 2.71
C ALA A 124 10.36 -8.53 1.54
N GLU A 125 9.83 -8.91 0.38
CA GLU A 125 9.57 -8.04 -0.77
C GLU A 125 8.63 -6.88 -0.40
N MET A 126 7.71 -7.12 0.53
CA MET A 126 6.78 -6.12 1.07
C MET A 126 7.38 -5.27 2.21
N GLY A 127 8.55 -5.66 2.72
CA GLY A 127 9.25 -4.97 3.79
C GLY A 127 8.58 -5.09 5.17
N SER A 128 9.21 -4.39 6.12
CA SER A 128 8.72 -4.16 7.47
C SER A 128 8.15 -2.76 7.57
N SER A 129 7.02 -2.59 8.23
CA SER A 129 6.25 -1.35 8.20
C SER A 129 5.89 -0.84 9.58
N PHE A 130 5.77 0.49 9.69
CA PHE A 130 5.09 1.19 10.78
C PHE A 130 4.22 2.30 10.18
N ALA A 131 3.28 2.83 10.96
CA ALA A 131 2.39 3.87 10.47
C ALA A 131 2.07 4.95 11.52
N PHE A 132 1.76 6.14 11.05
CA PHE A 132 1.29 7.25 11.86
C PHE A 132 0.33 8.13 11.07
N TYR A 133 -0.47 8.92 11.77
CA TYR A 133 -1.38 9.87 11.13
C TYR A 133 -0.77 11.28 11.08
N GLU A 134 -0.80 11.89 9.90
CA GLU A 134 -0.60 13.32 9.71
C GLU A 134 -1.95 13.98 9.41
N GLY A 135 -2.59 14.54 10.43
CA GLY A 135 -3.96 15.03 10.30
C GLY A 135 -4.92 13.89 10.00
N THR A 136 -5.51 13.88 8.80
CA THR A 136 -6.44 12.82 8.34
C THR A 136 -5.78 11.81 7.41
N THR A 137 -4.52 12.00 7.04
CA THR A 137 -3.78 11.12 6.15
C THR A 137 -3.01 10.09 6.96
N LEU A 138 -3.21 8.81 6.65
CA LEU A 138 -2.39 7.74 7.20
C LEU A 138 -1.10 7.66 6.39
N ILE A 139 0.03 7.77 7.07
CA ILE A 139 1.36 7.56 6.49
C ILE A 139 1.84 6.18 6.92
N ILE A 140 2.17 5.33 5.95
CA ILE A 140 2.81 4.04 6.19
C ILE A 140 4.21 4.12 5.60
N GLU A 141 5.23 3.83 6.39
CA GLU A 141 6.59 3.70 5.90
C GLU A 141 7.05 2.25 5.98
N SER A 142 7.62 1.74 4.89
CA SER A 142 8.20 0.41 4.81
C SER A 142 9.68 0.46 4.45
N ARG A 143 10.46 -0.39 5.11
CA ARG A 143 11.91 -0.55 4.96
C ARG A 143 12.26 -2.04 4.97
N ASN A 144 13.56 -2.36 4.95
CA ASN A 144 14.08 -3.73 5.07
C ASN A 144 13.55 -4.66 3.96
N HIS A 145 13.43 -4.11 2.75
CA HIS A 145 12.93 -4.87 1.61
C HIS A 145 13.96 -5.92 1.15
N ALA A 146 13.48 -7.06 0.68
CA ALA A 146 14.32 -7.93 -0.14
C ALA A 146 14.64 -7.24 -1.49
N PRO A 147 15.83 -7.49 -2.08
CA PRO A 147 16.08 -7.13 -3.47
C PRO A 147 14.99 -7.71 -4.38
N GLY A 148 14.50 -6.94 -5.33
CA GLY A 148 13.38 -7.35 -6.18
C GLY A 148 12.94 -6.25 -7.12
N TYR A 149 11.64 -6.16 -7.40
CA TYR A 149 11.10 -5.22 -8.38
C TYR A 149 9.82 -4.54 -7.90
N ILE A 150 9.83 -3.21 -7.92
CA ILE A 150 8.65 -2.38 -7.66
C ILE A 150 7.60 -2.60 -8.77
N ARG A 151 8.04 -2.64 -10.04
CA ARG A 151 7.20 -2.91 -11.21
C ARG A 151 7.82 -4.01 -12.06
N THR A 152 7.18 -5.18 -12.08
CA THR A 152 7.68 -6.34 -12.81
C THR A 152 7.57 -6.16 -14.32
N SER A 153 6.46 -5.62 -14.84
CA SER A 153 6.29 -5.40 -16.29
C SER A 153 7.37 -4.55 -16.99
N ARG A 154 8.19 -3.81 -16.23
CA ARG A 154 9.30 -2.99 -16.73
C ARG A 154 10.61 -3.18 -15.95
N GLY A 155 10.71 -4.20 -15.09
CA GLY A 155 11.91 -4.49 -14.31
C GLY A 155 12.38 -3.33 -13.41
N ILE A 156 11.46 -2.55 -12.84
CA ILE A 156 11.84 -1.40 -12.00
C ILE A 156 12.35 -1.91 -10.66
N PRO A 157 13.63 -1.68 -10.32
CA PRO A 157 14.28 -2.39 -9.22
C PRO A 157 13.84 -1.91 -7.84
N GLN A 158 14.02 -2.79 -6.86
CA GLN A 158 13.91 -2.57 -5.42
C GLN A 158 15.18 -3.13 -4.76
N SER A 159 15.68 -2.46 -3.74
CA SER A 159 16.82 -2.92 -2.94
C SER A 159 16.52 -2.88 -1.44
N PRO A 160 17.40 -3.44 -0.59
CA PRO A 160 17.30 -3.29 0.86
C PRO A 160 17.38 -1.84 1.36
N ASN A 161 17.94 -0.92 0.56
CA ASN A 161 17.98 0.50 0.87
C ASN A 161 16.70 1.24 0.46
N THR A 162 15.78 0.57 -0.25
CA THR A 162 14.53 1.18 -0.67
C THR A 162 13.66 1.49 0.54
N VAL A 163 13.16 2.72 0.58
CA VAL A 163 12.12 3.16 1.51
C VAL A 163 10.85 3.38 0.70
N ALA A 164 9.78 2.69 1.06
CA ALA A 164 8.46 2.86 0.45
C ALA A 164 7.54 3.62 1.42
N ILE A 165 7.04 4.77 0.99
CA ILE A 165 6.10 5.60 1.76
C ILE A 165 4.74 5.51 1.07
N GLU A 166 3.69 5.25 1.84
CA GLU A 166 2.31 5.22 1.39
C GLU A 166 1.54 6.33 2.12
N GLU A 167 0.98 7.27 1.38
CA GLU A 167 0.09 8.30 1.90
C GLU A 167 -1.33 7.91 1.54
N ILE A 168 -2.15 7.58 2.54
CA ILE A 168 -3.51 7.05 2.36
C ILE A 168 -4.51 8.06 2.93
N GLU A 169 -5.46 8.48 2.09
CA GLU A 169 -6.52 9.41 2.46
C GLU A 169 -7.84 9.04 1.77
N VAL A 170 -8.97 9.40 2.38
CA VAL A 170 -10.28 9.31 1.72
C VAL A 170 -10.74 10.70 1.32
N ARG A 171 -10.99 10.90 0.02
CA ARG A 171 -11.53 12.13 -0.56
C ARG A 171 -12.73 11.81 -1.42
N ASP A 172 -13.82 12.55 -1.23
CA ASP A 172 -15.07 12.37 -1.99
C ASP A 172 -15.61 10.92 -2.02
N GLY A 173 -15.34 10.16 -0.96
CA GLY A 173 -15.76 8.75 -0.83
C GLY A 173 -14.83 7.73 -1.50
N GLU A 174 -13.75 8.17 -2.15
CA GLU A 174 -12.72 7.32 -2.74
C GLU A 174 -11.47 7.30 -1.86
N LEU A 175 -10.83 6.14 -1.76
CA LEU A 175 -9.52 6.00 -1.13
C LEU A 175 -8.46 6.37 -2.16
N HIS A 176 -7.59 7.31 -1.82
CA HIS A 176 -6.41 7.66 -2.61
C HIS A 176 -5.17 7.19 -1.91
N ILE A 177 -4.24 6.66 -2.69
CA ILE A 177 -2.94 6.22 -2.20
C ILE A 177 -1.86 6.79 -3.10
N THR A 178 -0.90 7.48 -2.49
CA THR A 178 0.35 7.88 -3.13
C THR A 178 1.47 7.02 -2.58
N HIS A 179 2.11 6.25 -3.44
CA HIS A 179 3.36 5.55 -3.11
C HIS A 179 4.54 6.38 -3.56
N THR A 180 5.48 6.63 -2.66
CA THR A 180 6.79 7.20 -2.98
C THR A 180 7.88 6.21 -2.62
N TYR A 181 8.67 5.80 -3.59
CA TYR A 181 9.84 4.96 -3.41
C TYR A 181 11.12 5.79 -3.47
N ARG A 182 11.95 5.69 -2.44
CA ARG A 182 13.24 6.38 -2.32
C ARG A 182 14.35 5.37 -2.21
N ASP A 183 15.32 5.47 -3.10
CA ASP A 183 16.58 4.72 -3.04
C ASP A 183 17.59 5.46 -3.92
N GLU A 184 18.47 6.27 -3.32
CA GLU A 184 19.43 7.09 -4.07
C GLU A 184 20.46 6.26 -4.83
N SER A 185 20.57 4.96 -4.53
CA SER A 185 21.42 4.05 -5.30
C SER A 185 20.76 3.59 -6.60
N LEU A 186 19.43 3.58 -6.67
CA LEU A 186 18.66 3.09 -7.82
C LEU A 186 17.98 4.21 -8.62
N PHE A 187 17.57 5.30 -7.98
CA PHE A 187 16.80 6.38 -8.59
C PHE A 187 17.50 7.74 -8.49
N GLU A 188 17.47 8.52 -9.57
CA GLU A 188 17.93 9.92 -9.56
C GLU A 188 16.92 10.84 -8.86
N VAL A 189 15.63 10.52 -8.97
CA VAL A 189 14.54 11.14 -8.23
C VAL A 189 13.56 10.05 -7.76
N PRO A 190 12.83 10.24 -6.64
CA PRO A 190 11.88 9.25 -6.16
C PRO A 190 10.87 8.83 -7.21
N LEU A 191 10.55 7.53 -7.25
CA LEU A 191 9.46 7.00 -8.06
C LEU A 191 8.13 7.22 -7.32
N VAL A 192 7.17 7.85 -7.97
CA VAL A 192 5.85 8.14 -7.40
C VAL A 192 4.76 7.41 -8.20
N LEU A 193 3.85 6.75 -7.49
CA LEU A 193 2.71 6.01 -8.06
C LEU A 193 1.44 6.42 -7.34
N GLU A 194 0.36 6.72 -8.06
CA GLU A 194 -0.90 7.09 -7.43
C GLU A 194 -2.02 6.15 -7.86
N TYR A 195 -2.89 5.81 -6.91
CA TYR A 195 -4.06 4.98 -7.16
C TYR A 195 -5.30 5.58 -6.48
N SER A 196 -6.44 5.35 -7.10
CA SER A 196 -7.77 5.60 -6.53
C SER A 196 -8.51 4.29 -6.37
N PHE A 197 -9.29 4.16 -5.30
CA PHE A 197 -10.13 3.00 -5.06
C PHE A 197 -11.54 3.44 -4.70
N ARG A 198 -12.50 2.70 -5.25
CA ARG A 198 -13.90 2.85 -4.88
C ARG A 198 -14.22 1.90 -3.73
N ARG A 199 -15.03 2.36 -2.80
CA ARG A 199 -15.59 1.51 -1.75
C ARG A 199 -16.57 0.51 -2.37
N ILE A 200 -16.62 -0.70 -1.83
CA ILE A 200 -17.59 -1.72 -2.23
C ILE A 200 -18.35 -2.26 -1.02
N GLU A 201 -19.59 -2.69 -1.25
CA GLU A 201 -20.41 -3.38 -0.26
C GLU A 201 -19.94 -4.83 -0.12
N ALA A 202 -18.85 -5.03 0.61
CA ALA A 202 -18.32 -6.33 0.98
C ALA A 202 -17.84 -6.29 2.43
N GLU A 203 -17.94 -7.42 3.12
CA GLU A 203 -17.46 -7.54 4.51
C GLU A 203 -15.99 -7.97 4.57
N ASP A 204 -15.51 -8.70 3.55
CA ASP A 204 -14.15 -9.22 3.49
C ASP A 204 -13.60 -9.38 2.05
N VAL A 205 -12.32 -9.70 1.98
CA VAL A 205 -11.64 -10.17 0.76
C VAL A 205 -11.92 -11.66 0.55
N ASP A 206 -11.98 -12.09 -0.71
CA ASP A 206 -12.11 -13.51 -1.04
C ASP A 206 -10.77 -14.24 -0.83
N ILE A 207 -10.80 -15.57 -0.78
CA ILE A 207 -9.58 -16.38 -0.76
C ILE A 207 -9.14 -16.61 -2.20
N TYR A 208 -7.90 -16.25 -2.52
CA TYR A 208 -7.31 -16.39 -3.85
C TYR A 208 -6.76 -17.79 -4.11
N SER A 209 -6.14 -18.43 -3.09
CA SER A 209 -5.55 -19.78 -3.17
C SER A 209 -4.53 -19.94 -4.30
N CYS A 210 -3.47 -19.14 -4.29
CA CYS A 210 -2.39 -19.29 -5.26
C CYS A 210 -1.61 -20.58 -4.98
N THR A 211 -1.74 -21.59 -5.85
CA THR A 211 -1.06 -22.90 -5.69
C THR A 211 -0.11 -23.25 -6.82
N ASP A 212 -0.34 -22.73 -8.03
CA ASP A 212 0.35 -23.15 -9.25
C ASP A 212 0.59 -21.95 -10.20
N ALA A 213 1.12 -20.84 -9.67
CA ALA A 213 1.62 -19.80 -10.56
C ALA A 213 2.89 -20.34 -11.23
N ASP A 214 2.81 -20.62 -12.53
CA ASP A 214 3.97 -20.92 -13.37
C ASP A 214 3.83 -20.19 -14.72
N TYR A 215 4.84 -20.32 -15.57
CA TYR A 215 4.86 -19.70 -16.89
C TYR A 215 3.72 -20.20 -17.80
N ASP A 216 3.27 -21.44 -17.64
CA ASP A 216 2.17 -22.01 -18.43
C ASP A 216 0.83 -21.34 -18.06
N TRP A 217 0.62 -20.99 -16.78
CA TRP A 217 -0.50 -20.15 -16.34
C TRP A 217 -0.50 -18.75 -16.99
N PHE A 218 0.67 -18.10 -17.12
CA PHE A 218 0.80 -16.79 -17.77
C PHE A 218 0.50 -16.85 -19.27
N LEU A 219 0.92 -17.92 -19.97
CA LEU A 219 0.60 -18.14 -21.38
C LEU A 219 -0.89 -18.42 -21.61
N GLU A 220 -1.55 -19.19 -20.73
CA GLU A 220 -2.99 -19.46 -20.83
C GLU A 220 -3.86 -18.21 -20.67
N LEU A 221 -3.45 -17.28 -19.82
CA LEU A 221 -4.12 -15.99 -19.63
C LEU A 221 -4.06 -15.12 -20.90
N ASN A 222 -2.90 -15.04 -21.55
CA ASN A 222 -2.68 -14.19 -22.72
C ASN A 222 -3.18 -14.81 -24.03
N ASN A 223 -3.23 -16.15 -24.14
CA ASN A 223 -3.85 -16.80 -25.31
C ASN A 223 -5.39 -16.67 -25.33
N LYS A 224 -6.03 -16.37 -24.19
CA LYS A 224 -7.49 -16.13 -24.13
C LYS A 224 -7.88 -14.72 -24.60
N SER A 225 -6.97 -13.74 -24.61
CA SER A 225 -7.27 -12.39 -25.12
C SER A 225 -7.33 -12.29 -26.65
N ASP A 226 -6.73 -13.24 -27.37
CA ASP A 226 -6.73 -13.26 -28.84
C ASP A 226 -7.97 -13.96 -29.45
N SER A 227 -8.94 -14.36 -28.62
CA SER A 227 -10.12 -15.12 -29.04
C SER A 227 -11.47 -14.42 -28.80
N LYS A 228 -11.48 -13.08 -28.75
CA LYS A 228 -12.72 -12.29 -28.82
C LYS A 228 -12.70 -11.26 -29.94
#